data_AF-A0A4V1V3C2-F1
#
_entry.id   AF-A0A4V1V3C2-F1
#
_cell.length_a   1.000
_cell.length_b   1.000
_cell.length_c   1.000
_cell.angle_alpha   90.00
_cell.angle_beta   90.00
_cell.angle_gamma   90.00
#
_symmetry.space_group_name_H-M   'P 1'
#
loop_
_entity.id
_entity.type
_entity.pdbx_description
1 polymer ?
#
loop_
_entity_poly.entity_id
_entity_poly.type
_entity_poly.pdbx_seq_one_letter_code
_entity_poly.pdbx_strand_id
1 'polypeptide(L)'
;MAGRKELLTEQVAKQICRVIARMPDAEIPVTWDNVIAHSKKKVGHGFNRQMLSQKEWNGRRLIAEAFSEAKEVQRRLQHDTAPKYATSARSVLQKRITELEAKNLALQEELEKTRAQQVDTLDAFLMTPRDLRHLIAKSTGEPESETAAIAPISREPRTPRRKPVVSPKGT
;
A
#
# COMPACT_ATOMS: atom_id res chain seq x y z
N MET A 1 10.66 53.11 -38.37
CA MET A 1 9.93 51.84 -38.19
C MET A 1 10.10 51.37 -36.74
N ALA A 2 9.19 51.76 -35.85
CA ALA A 2 9.26 51.39 -34.43
C ALA A 2 8.78 49.93 -34.25
N GLY A 3 9.69 48.98 -34.44
CA GLY A 3 9.42 47.55 -34.23
C GLY A 3 9.20 47.23 -32.74
N ARG A 4 8.28 46.32 -32.45
CA ARG A 4 8.08 45.76 -31.09
C ARG A 4 9.44 45.38 -30.48
N LYS A 5 9.70 45.79 -29.24
CA LYS A 5 10.90 45.38 -28.48
C LYS A 5 11.03 43.86 -28.55
N GLU A 6 12.15 43.36 -29.06
CA GLU A 6 12.42 41.93 -29.07
C GLU A 6 12.47 41.41 -27.64
N LEU A 7 11.50 40.58 -27.27
CA LEU A 7 11.37 40.04 -25.92
C LEU A 7 12.45 38.97 -25.62
N LEU A 8 12.99 38.34 -26.67
CA LEU A 8 14.03 37.32 -26.58
C LEU A 8 15.33 37.88 -27.18
N THR A 9 16.08 38.62 -26.36
CA THR A 9 17.41 39.12 -26.70
C THR A 9 18.47 38.03 -26.46
N GLU A 10 19.66 38.18 -27.05
CA GLU A 10 20.76 37.21 -26.85
C GLU A 10 21.15 37.07 -25.37
N GLN A 11 21.10 38.16 -24.60
CA GLN A 11 21.39 38.14 -23.16
C GLN A 11 20.36 37.30 -22.40
N VAL A 12 19.08 37.43 -22.73
CA VAL A 12 18.01 36.61 -22.16
C VAL A 12 18.17 35.15 -22.57
N ALA A 13 18.53 34.88 -23.82
CA ALA A 13 18.81 33.53 -24.30
C ALA A 13 19.94 32.86 -23.48
N LYS A 14 21.05 33.57 -23.25
CA LYS A 14 22.15 33.09 -22.39
C LYS A 14 21.69 32.81 -20.96
N GLN A 15 20.80 33.64 -20.40
CA GLN A 15 20.23 33.38 -19.08
C GLN A 15 19.37 32.10 -19.06
N ILE A 16 18.57 31.88 -20.11
CA ILE A 16 17.76 30.67 -20.26
C ILE A 16 18.67 29.43 -20.42
N CYS A 17 19.76 29.51 -21.19
CA CYS A 17 20.74 28.42 -21.30
C CYS A 17 21.31 28.03 -19.93
N ARG A 18 21.63 29.01 -19.06
CA ARG A 18 22.11 28.71 -17.69
C ARG A 18 21.05 28.02 -16.83
N VAL A 19 19.77 28.35 -17.03
CA VAL A 19 18.66 27.68 -16.34
C VAL A 19 18.57 26.24 -16.82
N ILE A 20 18.60 26.02 -18.14
CA ILE A 20 18.54 24.69 -18.76
C ILE A 20 19.69 23.81 -18.27
N ALA A 21 20.92 24.35 -18.25
CA ALA A 21 22.10 23.61 -17.82
C ALA A 21 22.02 23.13 -16.35
N ARG A 22 21.28 23.85 -15.49
CA ARG A 22 21.10 23.48 -14.07
C ARG A 22 19.92 22.53 -13.82
N MET A 23 19.08 22.28 -14.82
CA MET A 23 17.92 21.39 -14.65
C MET A 23 18.31 19.95 -14.30
N PRO A 24 19.28 19.31 -14.98
CA PRO A 24 19.69 17.94 -14.66
C PRO A 24 20.21 17.81 -13.22
N ASP A 25 20.99 18.78 -12.75
CA ASP A 25 21.56 18.80 -11.40
C ASP A 25 20.50 18.98 -10.31
N ALA A 26 19.43 19.70 -10.61
CA ALA A 26 18.30 19.92 -9.70
C ALA A 26 17.26 18.80 -9.74
N GLU A 27 17.54 17.69 -10.43
CA GLU A 27 16.60 16.57 -10.67
C GLU A 27 15.31 16.99 -11.39
N ILE A 28 15.33 18.14 -12.08
CA ILE A 28 14.18 18.66 -12.82
C ILE A 28 14.21 18.05 -14.23
N PRO A 29 13.11 17.43 -14.71
CA PRO A 29 13.07 16.89 -16.06
C PRO A 29 13.29 17.97 -17.12
N VAL A 30 14.20 17.72 -18.06
CA VAL A 30 14.49 18.62 -19.19
C VAL A 30 13.39 18.46 -20.24
N THR A 31 12.30 19.20 -20.05
CA THR A 31 11.15 19.30 -20.97
C THR A 31 10.92 20.76 -21.35
N TRP A 32 10.36 21.00 -22.54
CA TRP A 32 10.09 22.37 -22.99
C TRP A 32 9.13 23.11 -22.05
N ASP A 33 8.15 22.41 -21.47
CA ASP A 33 7.21 23.00 -20.51
C ASP A 33 7.93 23.48 -19.24
N ASN A 34 8.88 22.69 -18.73
CA ASN A 34 9.71 23.08 -17.60
C ASN A 34 10.63 24.26 -17.96
N VAL A 35 11.24 24.25 -19.15
CA VAL A 35 12.03 25.38 -19.62
C VAL A 35 11.21 26.67 -19.66
N ILE A 36 9.97 26.62 -20.17
CA ILE A 36 9.06 27.77 -20.22
C ILE A 36 8.66 28.23 -18.82
N ALA A 37 8.33 27.30 -17.92
CA ALA A 37 7.96 27.60 -16.54
C ALA A 37 9.12 28.27 -15.78
N HIS A 38 10.33 27.72 -15.88
CA HIS A 38 11.52 28.26 -15.23
C HIS A 38 12.00 29.56 -15.89
N SER A 39 11.88 29.71 -17.21
CA SER A 39 12.18 30.97 -17.88
C SER A 39 11.18 32.06 -17.49
N LYS A 40 9.89 31.73 -17.34
CA LYS A 40 8.86 32.66 -16.86
C LYS A 40 9.15 33.11 -15.43
N LYS A 41 9.57 32.19 -14.55
CA LYS A 41 9.96 32.51 -13.17
C LYS A 41 11.21 33.40 -13.11
N LYS A 42 12.18 33.21 -14.01
CA LYS A 42 13.47 33.91 -13.96
C LYS A 42 13.51 35.24 -14.71
N VAL A 43 12.82 35.31 -15.85
CA VAL A 43 12.83 36.46 -16.79
C VAL A 43 11.48 37.21 -16.77
N GLY A 44 10.46 36.66 -16.12
CA GLY A 44 9.14 37.29 -16.00
C GLY A 44 8.25 37.13 -17.24
N HIS A 45 8.70 36.40 -18.26
CA HIS A 45 7.97 36.22 -19.52
C HIS A 45 7.85 34.74 -19.91
N GLY A 46 6.64 34.34 -20.33
CA GLY A 46 6.37 33.01 -20.85
C GLY A 46 6.68 32.94 -22.34
N PHE A 47 7.81 32.37 -22.71
CA PHE A 47 8.18 32.19 -24.11
C PHE A 47 7.48 30.95 -24.71
N ASN A 48 7.18 30.99 -26.01
CA ASN A 48 6.66 29.81 -26.72
C ASN A 48 7.82 28.87 -27.09
N ARG A 49 7.60 27.55 -27.03
CA ARG A 49 8.55 26.50 -27.47
C ARG A 49 9.11 26.76 -28.86
N GLN A 50 8.25 27.12 -29.82
CA GLN A 50 8.69 27.38 -31.19
C GLN A 50 9.72 28.52 -31.24
N MET A 51 9.50 29.57 -30.44
CA MET A 51 10.41 30.70 -30.36
C MET A 51 11.73 30.34 -29.66
N LEU A 52 11.70 29.52 -28.61
CA LEU A 52 12.91 29.06 -27.94
C LEU A 52 13.73 28.09 -28.79
N SER A 53 13.09 27.28 -29.63
CA SER A 53 13.76 26.24 -30.43
C SER A 53 14.27 26.74 -31.78
N GLN A 54 13.59 27.69 -32.42
CA GLN A 54 13.90 28.13 -33.79
C GLN A 54 14.70 29.44 -33.84
N LYS A 55 14.77 30.22 -32.75
CA LYS A 55 15.48 31.50 -32.75
C LYS A 55 16.99 31.24 -32.83
N GLU A 56 17.61 31.87 -33.82
CA GLU A 56 19.03 31.79 -34.10
C GLU A 56 19.72 33.12 -33.81
N TRP A 57 20.93 33.03 -33.28
CA TRP A 57 21.85 34.16 -33.15
C TRP A 57 23.17 33.75 -33.78
N ASN A 58 23.66 34.55 -34.73
CA ASN A 58 24.92 34.30 -35.41
C ASN A 58 25.03 32.88 -36.02
N GLY A 59 23.91 32.36 -36.57
CA GLY A 59 23.81 31.02 -37.16
C GLY A 59 23.77 29.86 -36.16
N ARG A 60 23.62 30.13 -34.86
CA ARG A 60 23.53 29.10 -33.80
C ARG A 60 22.21 29.17 -33.03
N ARG A 61 21.69 28.01 -32.65
CA ARG A 61 20.46 27.87 -31.86
C ARG A 61 20.82 27.65 -30.40
N LEU A 62 21.31 28.69 -29.74
CA LEU A 62 21.87 28.62 -28.38
C LEU A 62 20.99 27.86 -27.38
N ILE A 63 19.67 28.13 -27.40
CA ILE A 63 18.72 27.52 -26.46
C ILE A 63 18.43 26.06 -26.84
N ALA A 64 18.33 25.75 -28.13
CA ALA A 64 18.09 24.39 -28.61
C ALA A 64 19.30 23.48 -28.34
N GLU A 65 20.52 23.99 -28.57
CA GLU A 65 21.79 23.31 -28.28
C GLU A 65 21.91 23.01 -26.79
N ALA A 66 21.70 24.02 -25.94
CA ALA A 66 21.70 23.84 -24.48
C ALA A 66 20.62 22.85 -24.02
N PHE A 67 19.45 22.86 -24.66
CA PHE A 67 18.39 21.90 -24.38
C PHE A 67 18.82 20.47 -24.72
N SER A 68 19.37 20.23 -25.92
CA SER A 68 19.86 18.90 -26.31
C SER A 68 20.97 18.41 -25.37
N GLU A 69 21.92 19.28 -25.03
CA GLU A 69 23.03 18.95 -24.13
C GLU A 69 22.52 18.57 -22.74
N ALA A 70 21.62 19.37 -22.15
CA ALA A 70 21.02 19.03 -20.86
C ALA A 70 20.21 17.73 -20.92
N LYS A 71 19.54 17.44 -22.05
CA LYS A 71 18.82 16.17 -22.27
C LYS A 71 19.75 14.96 -22.31
N GLU A 72 20.93 15.11 -22.89
CA GLU A 72 21.96 14.07 -22.88
C GLU A 72 22.51 13.84 -21.48
N VAL A 73 22.81 14.91 -20.74
CA VAL A 73 23.25 14.84 -19.34
C VAL A 73 22.20 14.13 -18.49
N GLN A 74 20.93 14.52 -18.59
CA GLN A 74 19.84 13.87 -17.85
C GLN A 74 19.75 12.37 -18.19
N ARG A 75 19.90 11.99 -19.47
CA ARG A 75 19.88 10.58 -19.88
C ARG A 75 21.04 9.79 -19.26
N ARG A 76 22.24 10.38 -19.23
CA ARG A 76 23.42 9.75 -18.60
C ARG A 76 23.22 9.58 -17.09
N LEU A 77 22.75 10.62 -16.41
CA LEU A 77 22.40 10.54 -14.98
C LEU A 77 21.35 9.46 -14.69
N GLN A 78 20.31 9.35 -15.51
CA GLN A 78 19.31 8.29 -15.37
C GLN A 78 19.89 6.89 -15.57
N HIS A 79 20.82 6.74 -16.53
CA HIS A 79 21.49 5.47 -16.76
C HIS A 79 22.45 5.11 -15.61
N ASP A 80 23.14 6.09 -15.03
CA ASP A 80 24.08 5.88 -13.93
C ASP A 80 23.39 5.63 -12.59
N THR A 81 22.23 6.25 -12.36
CA THR A 81 21.38 6.02 -11.19
C THR A 81 20.52 4.75 -11.32
N ALA A 82 20.27 4.27 -12.54
CA ALA A 82 19.57 3.01 -12.74
C ALA A 82 20.39 1.86 -12.12
N PRO A 83 19.78 1.00 -11.29
CA PRO A 83 20.45 -0.17 -10.75
C PRO A 83 20.94 -1.07 -11.90
N LYS A 84 22.26 -1.11 -12.11
CA LYS A 84 22.96 -1.81 -13.22
C LYS A 84 22.57 -3.28 -13.38
N TYR A 85 21.94 -3.87 -12.36
CA TYR A 85 21.56 -5.27 -12.31
C TYR A 85 20.09 -5.49 -11.92
N ALA A 86 19.20 -4.50 -12.03
CA ALA A 86 17.79 -4.67 -11.64
C ALA A 86 17.09 -5.80 -12.40
N THR A 87 17.47 -6.06 -13.64
CA THR A 87 16.97 -7.16 -14.49
C THR A 87 17.94 -8.34 -14.58
N SER A 88 19.03 -8.34 -13.80
CA SER A 88 19.93 -9.49 -13.74
C SER A 88 19.20 -10.70 -13.15
N ALA A 89 19.53 -11.91 -13.62
CA ALA A 89 18.96 -13.13 -13.06
C ALA A 89 19.12 -13.19 -11.52
N ARG A 90 20.23 -12.63 -10.99
CA ARG A 90 20.50 -12.56 -9.55
C ARG A 90 19.52 -11.69 -8.78
N SER A 91 19.16 -10.49 -9.27
CA SER A 91 18.22 -9.60 -8.56
C SER A 91 16.80 -10.17 -8.55
N VAL A 92 16.39 -10.82 -9.64
CA VAL A 92 15.09 -11.51 -9.75
C VAL A 92 15.03 -12.68 -8.77
N LEU A 93 16.08 -13.51 -8.72
CA LEU A 93 16.17 -14.61 -7.77
C LEU A 93 16.19 -14.13 -6.32
N GLN A 94 16.91 -13.04 -6.01
CA GLN A 94 16.95 -12.48 -4.67
C GLN A 94 15.56 -11.99 -4.21
N LYS A 95 14.81 -11.29 -5.09
CA LYS A 95 13.42 -10.93 -4.79
C LYS A 95 12.57 -12.16 -4.52
N ARG A 96 12.70 -13.20 -5.36
CA ARG A 96 11.93 -14.43 -5.19
C ARG A 96 12.26 -15.16 -3.89
N ILE A 97 13.53 -15.18 -3.49
CA ILE A 97 13.96 -15.73 -2.20
C ILE A 97 13.27 -14.98 -1.06
N THR A 98 13.33 -13.64 -1.06
CA THR A 98 12.70 -12.85 0.00
C THR A 98 11.17 -13.04 0.08
N GLU A 99 10.49 -13.19 -1.06
CA GLU A 99 9.06 -13.49 -1.09
C GLU A 99 8.75 -14.86 -0.49
N LEU A 100 9.57 -15.88 -0.78
CA LEU A 100 9.38 -17.23 -0.27
C LEU A 100 9.71 -17.32 1.23
N GLU A 101 10.74 -16.62 1.68
CA GLU A 101 11.10 -16.51 3.10
C GLU A 101 9.96 -15.87 3.91
N ALA A 102 9.38 -14.77 3.42
CA ALA A 102 8.23 -14.13 4.05
C ALA A 102 7.01 -15.05 4.16
N LYS A 103 6.73 -15.84 3.10
CA LYS A 103 5.65 -16.83 3.12
C LYS A 103 5.91 -17.97 4.11
N ASN A 104 7.15 -18.45 4.18
CA ASN A 104 7.51 -19.48 5.14
C ASN A 104 7.32 -19.01 6.58
N LEU A 105 7.74 -17.77 6.90
CA LEU A 105 7.54 -17.19 8.22
C LEU A 105 6.05 -17.05 8.54
N ALA A 106 5.24 -16.53 7.62
CA ALA A 106 3.79 -16.40 7.82
C ALA A 106 3.11 -17.75 8.08
N LEU A 107 3.47 -18.80 7.31
CA LEU A 107 2.94 -20.15 7.50
C LEU A 107 3.40 -20.76 8.85
N GLN A 108 4.63 -20.49 9.28
CA GLN A 108 5.11 -20.92 10.59
C GLN A 108 4.30 -20.26 11.71
N GLU A 109 4.03 -18.96 11.63
CA GLU A 109 3.19 -18.25 12.61
C GLU A 109 1.76 -18.80 12.65
N GLU A 110 1.14 -19.10 11.50
CA GLU A 110 -0.19 -19.73 11.45
C GLU A 110 -0.20 -21.12 12.08
N LEU A 111 0.85 -21.90 11.84
CA LEU A 111 1.01 -23.23 12.42
C LEU A 111 1.16 -23.13 13.95
N GLU A 112 1.98 -22.22 14.44
CA GLU A 112 2.15 -21.96 15.88
C GLU A 112 0.86 -21.52 16.55
N LYS A 113 0.09 -20.62 15.92
CA LYS A 113 -1.25 -20.23 16.41
C LYS A 113 -2.19 -21.43 16.51
N THR A 114 -2.20 -22.29 15.49
CA THR A 114 -3.06 -23.49 15.48
C THR A 114 -2.63 -24.47 16.56
N ARG A 115 -1.32 -24.68 16.77
CA ARG A 115 -0.79 -25.51 17.86
C ARG A 115 -1.18 -24.95 19.23
N ALA A 116 -1.06 -23.65 19.44
CA ALA A 116 -1.45 -23.00 20.69
C ALA A 116 -2.94 -23.21 20.97
N GLN A 117 -3.81 -22.98 19.98
CA GLN A 117 -5.24 -23.23 20.11
C GLN A 117 -5.56 -24.70 20.46
N GLN A 118 -4.87 -25.65 19.81
CA GLN A 118 -5.06 -27.07 20.12
C GLN A 118 -4.62 -27.40 21.55
N VAL A 119 -3.49 -26.88 22.00
CA VAL A 119 -3.03 -27.06 23.39
C VAL A 119 -4.02 -26.45 24.37
N ASP A 120 -4.47 -25.22 24.13
CA ASP A 120 -5.48 -24.56 24.97
C ASP A 120 -6.79 -25.37 25.04
N THR A 121 -7.21 -25.97 23.92
CA THR A 121 -8.40 -26.84 23.92
C THR A 121 -8.19 -28.13 24.70
N LEU A 122 -6.99 -28.72 24.64
CA LEU A 122 -6.64 -29.91 25.43
C LEU A 122 -6.56 -29.59 26.92
N ASP A 123 -5.95 -28.46 27.29
CA ASP A 123 -5.86 -28.00 28.67
C ASP A 123 -7.26 -27.70 29.23
N ALA A 124 -8.10 -26.99 28.48
CA ALA A 124 -9.48 -26.75 28.87
C ALA A 124 -10.28 -28.07 29.02
N PHE A 125 -10.04 -29.03 28.13
CA PHE A 125 -10.66 -30.35 28.21
C PHE A 125 -10.25 -31.11 29.48
N LEU A 126 -8.96 -31.08 29.85
CA LEU A 126 -8.44 -31.78 31.03
C LEU A 126 -8.83 -31.09 32.34
N MET A 127 -8.93 -29.76 32.36
CA MET A 127 -9.23 -28.99 33.57
C MET A 127 -10.73 -28.89 33.88
N THR A 128 -11.60 -29.21 32.94
CA THR A 128 -13.06 -29.18 33.17
C THR A 128 -13.55 -30.55 33.65
N PRO A 129 -14.09 -30.68 34.87
CA PRO A 129 -14.68 -31.93 35.32
C PRO A 129 -15.88 -32.29 34.44
N ARG A 130 -15.85 -33.45 33.80
CA ARG A 130 -16.94 -33.96 32.96
C ARG A 130 -17.32 -35.37 33.36
N ASP A 131 -18.59 -35.70 33.15
CA ASP A 131 -19.09 -37.06 33.37
C ASP A 131 -18.51 -38.01 32.32
N LEU A 132 -17.90 -39.11 32.78
CA LEU A 132 -17.19 -40.10 31.96
C LEU A 132 -18.10 -40.74 30.90
N ARG A 133 -19.41 -40.82 31.17
CA ARG A 133 -20.41 -41.36 30.24
C ARG A 133 -20.49 -40.57 28.93
N HIS A 134 -20.40 -39.24 29.00
CA HIS A 134 -20.41 -38.38 27.82
C HIS A 134 -19.10 -38.45 27.02
N LEU A 135 -17.97 -38.72 27.68
CA LEU A 135 -16.67 -38.89 27.02
C LEU A 135 -16.59 -40.21 26.24
N ILE A 136 -17.12 -41.28 26.83
CA ILE A 136 -17.18 -42.60 26.20
C ILE A 136 -18.13 -42.57 25.00
N ALA A 137 -19.34 -41.98 25.13
CA ALA A 137 -20.28 -41.85 24.02
C ALA A 137 -19.71 -41.07 22.83
N LYS A 138 -18.91 -40.02 23.09
CA LYS A 138 -18.28 -39.22 22.04
C LYS A 138 -17.08 -39.90 21.39
N SER A 139 -16.39 -40.81 22.09
CA SER A 139 -15.26 -41.58 21.54
C SER A 139 -15.68 -42.85 20.82
N THR A 140 -16.82 -43.44 21.18
CA THR A 140 -17.39 -44.63 20.52
C THR A 140 -18.20 -44.29 19.26
N GLY A 141 -18.49 -43.01 19.00
CA GLY A 141 -19.14 -42.56 17.77
C GLY A 141 -20.59 -43.06 17.64
N GLU A 142 -21.28 -43.33 18.75
CA GLU A 142 -22.70 -43.65 18.68
C GLU A 142 -23.48 -42.39 18.28
N PRO A 143 -24.26 -42.42 17.17
CA PRO A 143 -25.09 -41.31 16.80
C PRO A 143 -26.20 -41.15 17.85
N GLU A 144 -26.45 -39.91 18.28
CA GLU A 144 -27.66 -39.56 18.99
C GLU A 144 -28.88 -39.94 18.12
N SER A 145 -29.43 -41.14 18.32
CA SER A 145 -30.63 -41.59 17.63
C SER A 145 -31.87 -41.18 18.44
N GLU A 146 -32.65 -40.28 17.82
CA GLU A 146 -34.13 -40.23 17.85
C GLU A 146 -34.80 -39.94 19.20
N THR A 147 -35.27 -38.71 19.43
CA THR A 147 -36.66 -38.34 19.07
C THR A 147 -37.54 -39.48 18.53
N ALA A 148 -38.08 -40.30 19.43
CA ALA A 148 -39.27 -41.10 19.17
C ALA A 148 -40.25 -41.03 20.35
N ALA A 149 -41.31 -40.24 20.15
CA ALA A 149 -42.64 -40.31 20.74
C ALA A 149 -42.81 -40.95 22.13
N ILE A 150 -42.90 -40.11 23.17
CA ILE A 150 -43.71 -40.44 24.36
C ILE A 150 -44.95 -39.55 24.32
N ALA A 151 -46.11 -40.17 24.09
CA ALA A 151 -47.43 -39.54 24.06
C ALA A 151 -47.71 -38.73 25.35
N PRO A 152 -48.54 -37.66 25.28
CA PRO A 152 -48.81 -36.82 26.44
C PRO A 152 -49.61 -37.60 27.48
N ILE A 153 -49.01 -37.82 28.65
CA ILE A 153 -49.72 -38.31 29.83
C ILE A 153 -50.62 -37.17 30.33
N SER A 154 -51.92 -37.31 30.08
CA SER A 154 -52.97 -36.47 30.64
C SER A 154 -52.89 -36.48 32.17
N ARG A 155 -52.59 -35.32 32.78
CA ARG A 155 -52.70 -35.11 34.23
C ARG A 155 -53.60 -33.92 34.49
N GLU A 156 -54.71 -34.20 35.17
CA GLU A 156 -55.77 -33.26 35.57
C GLU A 156 -55.24 -32.01 36.31
N PRO A 157 -55.96 -30.87 36.22
CA PRO A 157 -55.52 -29.62 36.84
C PRO A 157 -55.67 -29.69 38.36
N ARG A 158 -54.54 -29.74 39.08
CA ARG A 158 -54.53 -29.51 40.54
C ARG A 158 -54.59 -28.01 40.82
N THR A 159 -55.70 -27.61 41.43
CA THR A 159 -55.98 -26.25 41.96
C THR A 159 -54.86 -25.70 42.84
N PRO A 160 -54.57 -24.38 42.79
CA PRO A 160 -53.48 -23.78 43.55
C PRO A 160 -53.77 -23.76 45.06
N ARG A 161 -52.89 -24.38 45.86
CA ARG A 161 -52.87 -24.21 47.31
C ARG A 161 -52.38 -22.80 47.65
N ARG A 162 -53.23 -22.05 48.35
CA ARG A 162 -52.99 -20.70 48.89
C ARG A 162 -51.68 -20.65 49.69
N LYS A 163 -50.85 -19.64 49.43
CA LYS A 163 -49.67 -19.30 50.24
C LYS A 163 -50.13 -18.77 51.61
N PRO A 164 -49.54 -19.21 52.74
CA PRO A 164 -49.78 -18.57 54.03
C PRO A 164 -49.15 -17.16 54.05
N VAL A 165 -49.97 -16.19 54.45
CA VAL A 165 -49.61 -14.80 54.73
C VAL A 165 -48.70 -14.77 55.95
N VAL A 166 -47.47 -14.30 55.80
CA VAL A 166 -46.63 -13.90 56.94
C VAL A 166 -46.90 -12.42 57.17
N SER A 167 -47.70 -12.13 58.20
CA SER A 167 -47.87 -10.76 58.68
C SER A 167 -46.66 -10.33 59.53
N PRO A 168 -46.18 -9.09 59.38
CA PRO A 168 -45.10 -8.55 60.20
C PRO A 168 -45.60 -8.20 61.62
N LYS A 169 -44.90 -8.65 62.65
CA LYS A 169 -44.85 -7.94 63.93
C LYS A 169 -43.72 -6.91 63.78
N GLY A 170 -43.90 -5.60 63.82
CA GLY A 170 -44.80 -4.82 64.66
C GLY A 170 -44.00 -4.28 65.84
N THR A 171 -43.41 -3.09 65.62
CA THR A 171 -42.90 -2.06 66.57
C THR A 171 -42.22 -2.49 67.87
#